data_AF-A0A9P3AKL9-F1
#
_entry.id   AF-A0A9P3AKL9-F1
#
_cell.length_a   1.000
_cell.length_b   1.000
_cell.length_c   1.000
_cell.angle_alpha   90.00
_cell.angle_beta   90.00
_cell.angle_gamma   90.00
#
_symmetry.space_group_name_H-M   'P 1'
#
loop_
_entity.id
_entity.type
_entity.pdbx_description
1 polymer ?
#
loop_
_entity_poly.entity_id
_entity_poly.type
_entity_poly.pdbx_seq_one_letter_code
_entity_poly.pdbx_strand_id
1 'polypeptide(L)' 'MFKPSFVMDISKDGEVFHVNRETTQDLMGDGKREKRIKLLEAKAESDTVLSMRGGLVTMRLEGDVIYFDNITYTRAK' A
#
# COMPACT_ATOMS: atom_id res chain seq x y z
N MET A 1 20.39 -10.36 -6.06
CA MET A 1 19.44 -9.25 -6.25
C MET A 1 18.33 -9.39 -5.23
N PHE A 2 18.34 -8.57 -4.18
CA PHE A 2 17.34 -8.64 -3.12
C PHE A 2 16.02 -8.04 -3.65
N LYS A 3 14.92 -8.81 -3.66
CA LYS A 3 13.61 -8.28 -4.04
C LYS A 3 13.03 -7.50 -2.85
N PRO A 4 12.51 -6.28 -3.04
CA PRO A 4 11.80 -5.57 -1.98
C PRO A 4 10.57 -6.38 -1.53
N SER A 5 10.26 -6.31 -0.25
CA SER A 5 9.00 -6.83 0.30
C SER A 5 8.10 -5.68 0.69
N PHE A 6 6.81 -5.82 0.40
CA PHE A 6 5.81 -4.81 0.70
C PHE A 6 4.73 -5.40 1.60
N VAL A 7 4.35 -4.67 2.65
CA VAL A 7 3.20 -4.98 3.50
C VAL A 7 2.28 -3.79 3.48
N MET A 8 0.98 -4.05 3.32
CA MET A 8 -0.05 -3.02 3.32
C MET A 8 -1.07 -3.35 4.39
N ASP A 9 -1.32 -2.38 5.27
CA ASP A 9 -2.35 -2.41 6.29
C ASP A 9 -3.35 -1.30 6.00
N ILE A 10 -4.64 -1.67 5.97
CA ILE A 10 -5.73 -0.75 5.65
C ILE A 10 -6.76 -0.84 6.77
N SER A 11 -7.01 0.29 7.43
CA SER A 11 -8.06 0.43 8.44
C SER A 11 -9.00 1.56 8.05
N LYS A 12 -10.23 1.51 8.56
CA LYS A 12 -11.27 2.52 8.28
C LYS A 12 -11.62 3.23 9.59
N ASP A 13 -11.56 4.55 9.57
CA ASP A 13 -12.05 5.43 10.63
C ASP A 13 -13.08 6.41 10.06
N GLY A 14 -14.35 6.22 10.43
CA GLY A 14 -15.48 6.95 9.84
C GLY A 14 -15.55 6.79 8.32
N GLU A 15 -15.40 7.89 7.57
CA GLU A 15 -15.40 7.92 6.10
C GLU A 15 -13.99 7.85 5.49
N VAL A 16 -12.95 7.84 6.33
CA VAL A 16 -11.55 7.87 5.89
C VAL A 16 -10.92 6.49 6.04
N PHE A 17 -10.14 6.09 5.06
CA PHE A 17 -9.30 4.91 5.10
C PHE A 17 -7.86 5.33 5.41
N HIS A 18 -7.28 4.73 6.45
CA HIS A 18 -5.87 4.85 6.77
C HIS A 18 -5.11 3.70 6.11
N VAL A 19 -4.19 4.03 5.21
CA VAL A 19 -3.39 3.09 4.44
C VAL A 19 -1.94 3.23 4.87
N ASN A 20 -1.42 2.18 5.52
CA ASN A 20 -0.05 2.07 5.96
C ASN A 20 0.71 1.15 5.01
N ARG A 21 1.67 1.70 4.26
CA ARG A 21 2.53 0.93 3.36
C ARG A 21 3.93 0.82 3.94
N GLU A 22 4.32 -0.40 4.32
CA GLU A 22 5.69 -0.74 4.68
C GLU A 22 6.43 -1.30 3.47
N THR A 23 7.62 -0.76 3.19
CA THR A 23 8.56 -1.28 2.20
C THR A 23 9.84 -1.68 2.93
N THR A 24 10.27 -2.92 2.76
CA THR A 24 11.58 -3.38 3.22
C THR A 24 12.46 -3.70 2.01
N GLN A 25 13.62 -3.07 1.90
CA GLN A 25 14.55 -3.28 0.79
C GLN A 25 16.01 -3.14 1.25
N ASP A 26 16.89 -3.92 0.63
CA ASP A 26 18.34 -3.69 0.69
C ASP A 26 18.74 -2.78 -0.49
N LEU A 27 19.06 -1.52 -0.18
CA LEU A 27 19.41 -0.50 -1.19
C LEU A 27 20.88 -0.51 -1.57
N MET A 28 21.76 -0.99 -0.69
CA MET A 28 23.21 -0.90 -0.86
C MET A 28 23.85 -2.24 -1.24
N GLY A 29 23.11 -3.35 -1.18
CA GLY A 29 23.62 -4.68 -1.46
C GLY A 29 24.58 -5.20 -0.38
N ASP A 30 24.62 -4.52 0.78
CA ASP A 30 25.47 -4.87 1.93
C ASP A 30 24.75 -5.80 2.92
N GLY A 31 23.52 -6.22 2.60
CA GLY A 31 22.67 -7.05 3.45
C GLY A 31 21.89 -6.27 4.51
N LYS A 32 22.08 -4.94 4.63
CA LYS A 32 21.27 -4.13 5.54
C LYS A 32 19.91 -3.83 4.90
N ARG A 33 18.84 -4.19 5.61
CA ARG A 33 17.46 -3.92 5.16
C ARG A 33 16.99 -2.59 5.74
N GLU A 34 16.66 -1.65 4.86
CA GLU A 34 15.94 -0.44 5.26
C GLU A 34 14.44 -0.70 5.27
N LYS A 35 13.76 -0.20 6.29
CA LYS A 35 12.29 -0.13 6.37
C LYS A 35 11.83 1.29 6.12
N ARG A 36 10.91 1.46 5.17
CA ARG A 36 10.23 2.74 4.90
C ARG A 36 8.74 2.57 5.09
N ILE A 37 8.14 3.47 5.87
CA ILE A 37 6.70 3.49 6.13
C ILE A 37 6.13 4.74 5.47
N LYS A 38 5.10 4.56 4.64
CA LYS A 38 4.31 5.65 4.07
C LYS A 38 2.90 5.58 4.64
N LEU A 39 2.51 6.61 5.38
CA LEU A 39 1.17 6.77 5.92
C LEU A 39 0.35 7.58 4.92
N LEU A 40 -0.79 7.05 4.54
CA LEU A 40 -1.68 7.67 3.56
C LEU A 40 -3.11 7.65 4.08
N GLU A 41 -3.88 8.64 3.65
CA GLU A 41 -5.32 8.66 3.86
C GLU A 41 -6.02 8.52 2.52
N ALA A 42 -7.17 7.86 2.50
CA ALA A 42 -7.97 7.69 1.30
C ALA A 42 -9.46 7.84 1.61
N LYS A 43 -10.24 8.13 0.57
CA LYS A 43 -11.71 8.11 0.62
C LYS A 43 -12.25 7.13 -0.40
N ALA A 44 -13.37 6.48 -0.09
CA ALA A 44 -14.07 5.67 -1.07
C ALA A 44 -14.66 6.55 -2.16
N GLU A 45 -14.30 6.26 -3.41
CA GLU A 45 -14.96 6.81 -4.60
C GLU A 45 -16.06 5.85 -5.09
N SER A 46 -15.89 4.55 -4.86
CA SER A 46 -16.90 3.50 -5.08
C SER A 46 -16.60 2.30 -4.19
N ASP A 47 -17.42 1.25 -4.27
CA ASP A 47 -17.28 0.03 -3.47
C ASP A 47 -15.90 -0.65 -3.63
N THR A 48 -15.24 -0.45 -4.77
CA THR A 48 -13.96 -1.09 -5.12
C THR A 48 -12.81 -0.10 -5.32
N VAL A 49 -13.04 1.21 -5.12
CA VAL A 49 -12.05 2.24 -5.45
C VAL A 49 -11.85 3.19 -4.28
N LEU A 50 -10.60 3.32 -3.83
CA LEU A 50 -10.16 4.33 -2.89
C LEU A 50 -9.30 5.39 -3.59
N SER A 51 -9.61 6.65 -3.34
CA SER A 51 -8.87 7.81 -3.83
C SER A 51 -7.95 8.34 -2.74
N MET A 52 -6.66 8.38 -3.01
CA MET A 52 -5.69 8.83 -2.00
C MET A 52 -5.77 10.34 -1.82
N ARG A 53 -5.93 10.77 -0.57
CA ARG A 53 -5.86 12.16 -0.16
C ARG A 53 -4.45 12.68 -0.48
N GLY A 54 -4.33 13.65 -1.38
CA GLY A 54 -3.06 14.12 -1.93
C GLY A 54 -2.88 13.86 -3.43
N GLY A 55 -3.83 13.17 -4.08
CA GLY A 55 -4.29 13.54 -5.42
C GLY A 55 -3.56 13.00 -6.65
N LEU A 56 -2.75 11.95 -6.57
CA LEU A 56 -2.08 11.40 -7.78
C LEU A 56 -2.20 9.89 -7.98
N VAL A 57 -2.84 9.17 -7.06
CA VAL A 57 -2.89 7.70 -7.12
C VAL A 57 -4.24 7.22 -6.65
N THR A 58 -4.76 6.21 -7.34
CA THR A 58 -5.99 5.50 -7.00
C THR A 58 -5.64 4.08 -6.58
N MET A 59 -6.31 3.56 -5.56
CA MET A 59 -6.24 2.16 -5.16
C MET A 59 -7.50 1.44 -5.62
N ARG A 60 -7.34 0.29 -6.28
CA ARG A 60 -8.46 -0.55 -6.73
C ARG A 60 -8.43 -1.91 -6.06
N LEU A 61 -9.61 -2.38 -5.69
CA LEU A 61 -9.85 -3.66 -5.06
C LEU A 61 -10.59 -4.59 -6.03
N GLU A 62 -10.00 -5.75 -6.31
CA GLU A 62 -10.60 -6.80 -7.14
C GLU A 62 -10.53 -8.14 -6.37
N GLY A 63 -11.62 -8.50 -5.70
CA GLY A 63 -11.63 -9.68 -4.83
C GLY A 63 -10.60 -9.55 -3.70
N ASP A 64 -9.61 -10.44 -3.67
CA ASP A 64 -8.51 -10.45 -2.69
C ASP A 64 -7.25 -9.70 -3.16
N VAL A 65 -7.33 -9.01 -4.31
CA VAL A 65 -6.22 -8.29 -4.93
C VAL A 65 -6.39 -6.79 -4.79
N ILE A 66 -5.32 -6.11 -4.36
CA ILE A 66 -5.24 -4.65 -4.32
C ILE A 66 -4.22 -4.19 -5.37
N TYR A 67 -4.64 -3.28 -6.24
CA TYR A 67 -3.76 -2.57 -7.17
C TYR A 67 -3.49 -1.18 -6.65
N PHE A 68 -2.21 -0.88 -6.41
CA PHE A 68 -1.80 0.41 -5.89
C PHE A 68 -0.36 0.76 -6.29
N ASP A 69 -0.15 1.94 -6.87
CA ASP A 69 1.20 2.47 -7.19
C ASP A 69 2.03 1.50 -8.07
N ASN A 70 1.40 0.92 -9.10
CA ASN A 70 1.95 -0.14 -9.97
C ASN A 70 2.40 -1.42 -9.25
N ILE A 71 1.95 -1.63 -8.02
CA ILE A 71 2.21 -2.83 -7.23
C ILE A 71 0.89 -3.55 -6.99
N THR A 72 0.93 -4.87 -7.14
CA THR A 72 -0.18 -5.76 -6.83
C THR A 72 0.07 -6.39 -5.47
N TYR A 73 -0.87 -6.21 -4.55
CA TYR A 73 -0.87 -6.82 -3.24
C TYR A 73 -1.93 -7.91 -3.23
N THR A 74 -1.57 -9.07 -2.70
CA THR A 74 -2.50 -10.16 -2.41
C THR A 74 -2.61 -10.26 -0.91
N ARG A 75 -3.84 -10.46 -0.41
CA ARG A 75 -4.06 -10.69 1.01
C ARG A 75 -3.17 -11.83 1.50
N ALA A 76 -2.46 -11.62 2.61
CA ALA A 76 -1.77 -12.70 3.30
C ALA A 76 -2.83 -13.67 3.85
N LYS A 77 -2.63 -14.97 3.62
CA LYS A 77 -3.54 -16.04 4.04
C LYS A 77 -3.55 -16.22 5.55
#